data_AF-A0A7Y5IC60-F1
#
_entry.id   AF-A0A7Y5IC60-F1
#
_cell.length_a   1.000
_cell.length_b   1.000
_cell.length_c   1.000
_cell.angle_alpha   90.00
_cell.angle_beta   90.00
_cell.angle_gamma   90.00
#
_symmetry.space_group_name_H-M   'P 1'
#
loop_
_entity.id
_entity.type
_entity.pdbx_description
1 polymer ?
#
loop_
_entity_poly.entity_id
_entity_poly.type
_entity_poly.pdbx_seq_one_letter_code
_entity_poly.pdbx_strand_id
1 'polypeptide(L)'
;MHTHPLTLETATNKAKYYRFAMYLSIFTIIYNIAEGVISTMVGFSDESLTLFGFGVDSFIETISGIGIAAMVIRITGNPLSSKSPFEVTALQITGWSFYALSAGLLLTAVLSVIGGRQPESTFWGVVISAVSIIVMLGLIRAKKQVGAALDSKAMIADANCNVVCVYMSLTLLASSFLYEMFALPYVDAGGAAGLVYFSVREGKECFSKARSMSDDCACGHD
;
A
#
# COMPACT_ATOMS: atom_id res chain seq x y z
N MET A 1 0.11 -45.31 -16.76
CA MET A 1 -0.36 -43.98 -16.29
C MET A 1 0.90 -43.13 -16.08
N HIS A 2 1.41 -42.53 -17.16
CA HIS A 2 2.63 -41.72 -17.12
C HIS A 2 2.26 -40.27 -16.80
N THR A 3 2.38 -39.86 -15.54
CA THR A 3 2.40 -38.42 -15.21
C THR A 3 3.72 -37.85 -15.74
N HIS A 4 3.63 -36.93 -16.70
CA HIS A 4 4.78 -36.29 -17.32
C HIS A 4 5.59 -35.52 -16.26
N PRO A 5 6.93 -35.67 -16.16
CA PRO A 5 7.74 -34.97 -15.15
C PRO A 5 7.56 -33.44 -15.16
N LEU A 6 7.23 -32.85 -16.32
CA LEU A 6 6.91 -31.42 -16.45
C LEU A 6 5.72 -30.96 -15.58
N THR A 7 4.69 -31.79 -15.38
CA THR A 7 3.49 -31.36 -14.63
C THR A 7 3.74 -31.34 -13.12
N LEU A 8 4.55 -32.27 -12.62
CA LEU A 8 4.99 -32.32 -11.21
C LEU A 8 5.96 -31.19 -10.87
N GLU A 9 6.88 -30.85 -11.77
CA GLU A 9 7.82 -29.75 -11.58
C GLU A 9 7.09 -28.39 -11.57
N THR A 10 6.12 -28.22 -12.49
CA THR A 10 5.28 -27.02 -12.57
C THR A 10 4.40 -26.85 -11.32
N ALA A 11 3.78 -27.93 -10.82
CA ALA A 11 2.97 -27.90 -9.61
C ALA A 11 3.80 -27.58 -8.35
N THR A 12 4.99 -28.16 -8.24
CA THR A 12 5.92 -27.93 -7.12
C THR A 12 6.44 -26.50 -7.11
N ASN A 13 6.74 -25.93 -8.29
CA ASN A 13 7.16 -24.54 -8.42
C ASN A 13 6.02 -23.57 -8.06
N LYS A 14 4.79 -23.83 -8.49
CA LYS A 14 3.61 -23.03 -8.08
C LYS A 14 3.40 -23.04 -6.57
N ALA A 15 3.51 -24.19 -5.91
CA ALA A 15 3.37 -24.29 -4.46
C ALA A 15 4.43 -23.44 -3.72
N LYS A 16 5.68 -23.41 -4.19
CA LYS A 16 6.72 -22.53 -3.65
C LYS A 16 6.35 -21.06 -3.79
N TYR A 17 5.85 -20.65 -4.95
CA TYR A 17 5.42 -19.27 -5.19
C TYR A 17 4.22 -18.85 -4.34
N TYR A 18 3.25 -19.74 -4.09
CA TYR A 18 2.16 -19.45 -3.15
C TYR A 18 2.64 -19.28 -1.71
N ARG A 19 3.57 -20.12 -1.25
CA ARG A 19 4.19 -19.93 0.07
C ARG A 19 4.93 -18.60 0.13
N PHE A 20 5.68 -18.26 -0.91
CA PHE A 20 6.42 -17.00 -0.96
C PHE A 20 5.48 -15.78 -1.03
N ALA A 21 4.39 -15.85 -1.79
CA ALA A 21 3.31 -14.85 -1.79
C ALA A 21 2.77 -14.61 -0.36
N MET A 22 2.52 -15.69 0.38
CA MET A 22 2.03 -15.61 1.75
C MET A 22 3.06 -14.96 2.68
N TYR A 23 4.35 -15.32 2.58
CA TYR A 23 5.43 -14.65 3.32
C TYR A 23 5.51 -13.15 3.00
N LEU A 24 5.41 -12.78 1.72
CA LEU A 24 5.42 -11.37 1.29
C LEU A 24 4.23 -10.61 1.87
N SER A 25 3.03 -11.18 1.88
CA SER A 25 1.85 -10.55 2.49
C SER A 25 2.03 -10.36 4.01
N ILE A 26 2.46 -11.39 4.74
CA ILE A 26 2.69 -11.25 6.20
C ILE A 26 3.76 -10.22 6.50
N PHE A 27 4.87 -10.25 5.75
CA PHE A 27 5.93 -9.27 5.92
C PHE A 27 5.41 -7.85 5.67
N THR A 28 4.66 -7.64 4.58
CA THR A 28 4.06 -6.34 4.24
C THR A 28 3.15 -5.84 5.37
N ILE A 29 2.28 -6.70 5.91
CA ILE A 29 1.38 -6.37 7.03
C ILE A 29 2.18 -5.95 8.27
N ILE A 30 3.15 -6.75 8.70
CA ILE A 30 3.93 -6.46 9.93
C ILE A 30 4.74 -5.17 9.75
N TYR A 31 5.42 -5.04 8.61
CA TYR A 31 6.23 -3.87 8.30
C TYR A 31 5.39 -2.59 8.30
N ASN A 32 4.25 -2.59 7.60
CA ASN A 32 3.38 -1.42 7.49
C ASN A 32 2.69 -1.06 8.80
N ILE A 33 2.34 -2.03 9.65
CA ILE A 33 1.84 -1.72 11.00
C ILE A 33 2.93 -1.02 11.82
N ALA A 34 4.15 -1.54 11.81
CA ALA A 34 5.26 -0.95 12.55
C ALA A 34 5.59 0.47 12.03
N GLU A 35 5.70 0.62 10.71
CA GLU A 35 5.91 1.90 10.04
C GLU A 35 4.78 2.88 10.36
N GLY A 36 3.53 2.45 10.28
CA GLY A 36 2.36 3.28 10.57
C GLY A 36 2.35 3.77 12.01
N VAL A 37 2.61 2.90 12.98
CA VAL A 37 2.68 3.28 14.40
C VAL A 37 3.80 4.29 14.65
N ILE A 38 5.01 4.00 14.17
CA ILE A 38 6.17 4.88 14.39
C ILE A 38 5.94 6.24 13.71
N SER A 39 5.48 6.25 12.47
CA SER A 39 5.29 7.47 11.68
C SER A 39 4.15 8.33 12.21
N THR A 40 3.03 7.74 12.61
CA THR A 40 1.92 8.51 13.20
C THR A 40 2.27 9.09 14.56
N MET A 41 2.97 8.33 15.42
CA MET A 41 3.41 8.85 16.71
C MET A 41 4.38 10.01 16.54
N VAL A 42 5.42 9.84 15.73
CA VAL A 42 6.44 10.87 15.52
C VAL A 42 5.86 12.07 14.75
N GLY A 43 5.08 11.83 13.69
CA GLY A 43 4.43 12.89 12.92
C GLY A 43 3.45 13.71 13.74
N PHE A 44 2.74 13.10 14.70
CA PHE A 44 1.89 13.84 15.63
C PHE A 44 2.72 14.66 16.63
N SER A 45 3.76 14.07 17.21
CA SER A 45 4.64 14.76 18.17
C SER A 45 5.38 15.95 17.55
N ASP A 46 5.86 15.80 16.32
CA ASP A 46 6.63 16.84 15.62
C ASP A 46 5.72 17.78 14.79
N GLU A 47 4.39 17.67 14.91
CA GLU A 47 3.39 18.41 14.12
C GLU A 47 3.59 18.33 12.58
N SER A 48 4.20 17.25 12.08
CA SER A 48 4.37 17.00 10.63
C SER A 48 3.16 16.30 10.03
N LEU A 49 2.44 17.03 9.18
CA LEU A 49 1.29 16.52 8.45
C LEU A 49 1.69 15.47 7.41
N THR A 50 2.83 15.66 6.74
CA THR A 50 3.29 14.69 5.73
C THR A 50 3.65 13.37 6.37
N LEU A 51 4.41 13.39 7.48
CA LEU A 51 4.82 12.17 8.17
C LEU A 51 3.63 11.47 8.83
N PHE A 52 2.71 12.24 9.44
CA PHE A 52 1.49 11.69 9.99
C PHE A 52 0.62 11.03 8.91
N GLY A 53 0.42 11.71 7.79
CA GLY A 53 -0.32 11.19 6.64
C GLY A 53 0.28 9.92 6.07
N PHE A 54 1.61 9.89 5.94
CA PHE A 54 2.36 8.71 5.53
C PHE A 54 2.15 7.54 6.49
N GLY A 55 2.17 7.79 7.81
CA GLY A 55 1.88 6.74 8.78
C GLY A 55 0.46 6.17 8.69
N VAL A 56 -0.53 7.02 8.41
CA VAL A 56 -1.91 6.57 8.18
C VAL A 56 -2.01 5.75 6.90
N ASP A 57 -1.29 6.13 5.84
CA ASP A 57 -1.18 5.36 4.58
C ASP A 57 -0.68 3.92 4.82
N SER A 58 0.34 3.73 5.66
CA SER A 58 0.84 2.39 6.00
C SER A 58 -0.26 1.51 6.63
N PHE A 59 -1.17 2.07 7.44
CA PHE A 59 -2.31 1.31 7.96
C PHE A 59 -3.31 0.93 6.85
N ILE A 60 -3.52 1.78 5.84
CA ILE A 60 -4.35 1.47 4.68
C ILE A 60 -3.73 0.32 3.87
N GLU A 61 -2.41 0.37 3.66
CA GLU A 61 -1.67 -0.68 2.96
C GLU A 61 -1.71 -2.02 3.73
N THR A 62 -1.84 -1.98 5.06
CA THR A 62 -2.09 -3.17 5.88
C THR A 62 -3.42 -3.84 5.53
N ILE A 63 -4.49 -3.06 5.31
CA ILE A 63 -5.80 -3.57 4.90
C ILE A 63 -5.69 -4.26 3.52
N SER A 64 -4.99 -3.62 2.58
CA SER A 64 -4.71 -4.20 1.25
C SER A 64 -3.94 -5.53 1.37
N GLY A 65 -2.88 -5.56 2.18
CA GLY A 65 -2.07 -6.75 2.43
C GLY A 65 -2.86 -7.91 3.04
N ILE A 66 -3.81 -7.64 3.94
CA ILE A 66 -4.74 -8.64 4.48
C ILE A 66 -5.64 -9.20 3.38
N GLY A 67 -6.15 -8.35 2.49
CA GLY A 67 -6.92 -8.77 1.32
C GLY A 67 -6.15 -9.76 0.42
N ILE A 68 -4.88 -9.47 0.15
CA ILE A 68 -4.00 -10.36 -0.62
C ILE A 68 -3.71 -11.66 0.13
N ALA A 69 -3.45 -11.61 1.44
CA ALA A 69 -3.24 -12.82 2.24
C ALA A 69 -4.47 -13.75 2.19
N ALA A 70 -5.67 -13.20 2.33
CA ALA A 70 -6.92 -13.95 2.23
C ALA A 70 -7.10 -14.57 0.84
N MET A 71 -6.79 -13.83 -0.23
CA MET A 71 -6.81 -14.32 -1.61
C MET A 71 -5.83 -15.49 -1.82
N VAL A 72 -4.59 -15.37 -1.32
CA VAL A 72 -3.58 -16.44 -1.39
C VAL A 72 -4.05 -17.69 -0.64
N ILE A 73 -4.61 -17.55 0.56
CA ILE A 73 -5.15 -18.68 1.34
C ILE A 73 -6.28 -19.36 0.57
N ARG A 74 -7.23 -18.59 0.04
CA ARG A 74 -8.36 -19.12 -0.73
C ARG A 74 -7.90 -19.93 -1.93
N ILE A 75 -7.02 -19.37 -2.76
CA ILE A 75 -6.57 -20.04 -3.99
C ILE A 75 -5.71 -21.28 -3.68
N THR A 76 -4.91 -21.23 -2.61
CA THR A 76 -4.11 -22.38 -2.18
C THR A 76 -5.01 -23.53 -1.71
N GLY A 77 -6.13 -23.24 -1.03
CA GLY A 77 -7.09 -24.24 -0.57
C GLY A 77 -8.04 -24.75 -1.67
N ASN A 78 -8.46 -23.88 -2.59
CA ASN A 78 -9.32 -24.23 -3.72
C ASN A 78 -9.01 -23.35 -4.96
N PRO A 79 -8.13 -23.81 -5.87
CA PRO A 79 -7.70 -23.03 -7.04
C PRO A 79 -8.81 -22.67 -8.02
N LEU A 80 -9.93 -23.41 -8.03
CA LEU A 80 -11.08 -23.17 -8.90
C LEU A 80 -12.17 -22.32 -8.24
N SER A 81 -11.96 -21.88 -7.01
CA SER A 81 -12.94 -21.02 -6.33
C SER A 81 -13.06 -19.66 -7.03
N SER A 82 -14.30 -19.18 -7.15
CA SER A 82 -14.59 -17.82 -7.58
C SER A 82 -13.99 -16.81 -6.59
N LYS A 83 -13.81 -15.57 -7.05
CA LYS A 83 -13.35 -14.46 -6.19
C LYS A 83 -14.33 -14.30 -5.02
N SER A 84 -13.81 -14.19 -3.81
CA SER A 84 -14.65 -14.07 -2.62
C SER A 84 -15.24 -12.66 -2.50
N PRO A 85 -16.50 -12.50 -2.03
CA PRO A 85 -17.03 -11.20 -1.62
C PRO A 85 -16.12 -10.45 -0.65
N PHE A 86 -15.33 -11.19 0.15
CA PHE A 86 -14.33 -10.61 1.04
C PHE A 86 -13.26 -9.81 0.29
N GLU A 87 -12.78 -10.27 -0.87
CA GLU A 87 -11.73 -9.58 -1.64
C GLU A 87 -12.27 -8.25 -2.20
N VAL A 88 -13.53 -8.24 -2.66
CA VAL A 88 -14.21 -7.03 -3.13
C VAL A 88 -14.41 -6.04 -1.99
N THR A 89 -14.90 -6.52 -0.85
CA THR A 89 -15.10 -5.69 0.35
C THR A 89 -13.78 -5.11 0.85
N ALA A 90 -12.69 -5.89 0.86
CA ALA A 90 -11.37 -5.40 1.25
C ALA A 90 -10.90 -4.24 0.35
N LEU A 91 -11.08 -4.35 -0.97
CA LEU A 91 -10.78 -3.26 -1.91
C LEU A 91 -11.66 -2.03 -1.67
N GLN A 92 -12.96 -2.21 -1.41
CA GLN A 92 -13.86 -1.10 -1.12
C GLN A 92 -13.50 -0.37 0.17
N ILE A 93 -13.18 -1.12 1.24
CA ILE A 93 -12.72 -0.55 2.51
C ILE A 93 -11.43 0.23 2.28
N THR A 94 -10.44 -0.36 1.61
CA THR A 94 -9.17 0.29 1.28
C THR A 94 -9.41 1.59 0.49
N GLY A 95 -10.29 1.56 -0.52
CA GLY A 95 -10.65 2.73 -1.31
C GLY A 95 -11.29 3.85 -0.50
N TRP A 96 -12.21 3.51 0.41
CA TRP A 96 -12.80 4.48 1.34
C TRP A 96 -11.78 5.05 2.32
N SER A 97 -10.86 4.22 2.82
CA SER A 97 -9.78 4.67 3.70
C SER A 97 -8.88 5.69 3.02
N PHE A 98 -8.52 5.49 1.75
CA PHE A 98 -7.74 6.47 0.98
C PHE A 98 -8.46 7.81 0.81
N TYR A 99 -9.77 7.80 0.58
CA TYR A 99 -10.57 9.03 0.53
C TYR A 99 -10.68 9.72 1.88
N ALA A 100 -10.83 8.95 2.97
CA ALA A 100 -10.84 9.49 4.32
C ALA A 100 -9.50 10.14 4.68
N LEU A 101 -8.37 9.48 4.35
CA LEU A 101 -7.02 10.03 4.50
C LEU A 101 -6.88 11.34 3.71
N SER A 102 -7.30 11.33 2.44
CA SER A 102 -7.23 12.51 1.57
C SER A 102 -8.01 13.69 2.13
N ALA A 103 -9.24 13.47 2.59
CA ALA A 103 -10.07 14.51 3.18
C ALA A 103 -9.48 15.04 4.49
N GLY A 104 -8.98 14.14 5.35
CA GLY A 104 -8.32 14.49 6.60
C GLY A 104 -7.09 15.35 6.39
N LEU A 105 -6.17 14.92 5.51
CA LEU A 105 -4.94 15.65 5.19
C LEU A 105 -5.22 17.00 4.53
N LEU A 106 -6.20 17.07 3.62
CA LEU A 106 -6.57 18.33 3.00
C LEU A 106 -7.09 19.33 4.04
N LEU A 107 -7.96 18.89 4.93
CA LEU A 107 -8.48 19.73 6.00
C LEU A 107 -7.38 20.20 6.95
N THR A 108 -6.52 19.30 7.43
CA THR A 108 -5.44 19.65 8.36
C THR A 108 -4.37 20.53 7.70
N ALA A 109 -4.06 20.31 6.41
CA ALA A 109 -3.16 21.18 5.65
C ALA A 109 -3.71 22.60 5.54
N VAL A 110 -5.00 22.76 5.21
CA VAL A 110 -5.64 24.09 5.15
C VAL A 110 -5.62 24.78 6.51
N LEU A 111 -5.98 24.07 7.58
CA LEU A 111 -5.97 24.62 8.95
C LEU A 111 -4.56 25.00 9.40
N SER A 112 -3.55 24.19 9.05
CA SER A 112 -2.15 24.45 9.37
C SER A 112 -1.63 25.71 8.67
N VAL A 113 -1.94 25.88 7.37
CA VAL A 113 -1.55 27.06 6.60
C VAL A 113 -2.21 28.33 7.15
N ILE A 114 -3.52 28.30 7.45
CA ILE A 114 -4.24 29.45 8.04
C ILE A 114 -3.70 29.76 9.44
N GLY A 115 -3.41 28.74 10.24
CA GLY A 115 -2.90 28.88 11.60
C GLY A 115 -1.41 29.19 11.71
N GLY A 116 -0.67 29.17 10.59
CA GLY A 116 0.78 29.37 10.57
C GLY A 116 1.57 28.28 11.32
N ARG A 117 1.01 27.07 11.47
CA ARG A 117 1.67 25.94 12.14
C ARG A 117 2.78 25.37 11.25
N GLN A 118 3.88 24.98 11.87
CA GLN A 118 5.03 24.39 11.20
C GLN A 118 5.55 23.22 12.04
N PRO A 119 6.10 22.17 11.41
CA PRO A 119 6.67 21.06 12.15
C PRO A 119 7.86 21.49 13.02
N GLU A 120 7.98 20.93 14.21
CA GLU A 120 9.11 21.21 15.11
C GLU A 120 10.41 20.58 14.60
N SER A 121 10.30 19.41 13.97
CA SER A 121 11.41 18.66 13.40
C SER A 121 10.95 17.81 12.22
N THR A 122 11.82 17.59 11.24
CA THR A 122 11.54 16.69 10.11
C THR A 122 12.56 15.58 9.93
N PHE A 123 13.52 15.48 10.86
CA PHE A 123 14.61 14.50 10.82
C PHE A 123 14.08 13.06 10.68
N TRP A 124 13.10 12.67 11.48
CA TRP A 124 12.52 11.33 11.42
C TRP A 124 11.77 11.07 10.12
N GLY A 125 11.19 12.10 9.51
CA GLY A 125 10.59 12.00 8.18
C GLY A 125 11.60 11.57 7.11
N VAL A 126 12.83 12.10 7.17
CA VAL A 126 13.94 11.69 6.27
C VAL A 126 14.33 10.24 6.52
N VAL A 127 14.52 9.84 7.78
CA VAL A 127 14.97 8.48 8.13
C VAL A 127 13.93 7.44 7.74
N ILE A 128 12.67 7.66 8.14
CA ILE A 128 11.57 6.71 7.89
C ILE A 128 11.32 6.55 6.39
N SER A 129 11.23 7.67 5.65
CA SER A 129 11.00 7.60 4.21
C SER A 129 12.14 6.91 3.46
N ALA A 130 13.41 7.13 3.85
CA ALA A 130 14.55 6.45 3.26
C ALA A 130 14.48 4.93 3.47
N VAL A 131 14.16 4.48 4.69
CA VAL A 131 13.96 3.06 4.99
C VAL A 131 12.79 2.49 4.18
N SER A 132 11.67 3.19 4.14
CA SER A 132 10.48 2.76 3.40
C SER A 132 10.75 2.57 1.91
N ILE A 133 11.44 3.51 1.27
CA ILE A 133 11.83 3.40 -0.15
C ILE A 133 12.60 2.11 -0.39
N ILE A 134 13.60 1.79 0.44
CA ILE A 134 14.42 0.59 0.27
C ILE A 134 13.57 -0.68 0.41
N VAL A 135 12.75 -0.75 1.46
CA VAL A 135 11.90 -1.92 1.74
C VAL A 135 10.87 -2.10 0.64
N MET A 136 10.17 -1.04 0.23
CA MET A 136 9.15 -1.08 -0.80
C MET A 136 9.73 -1.48 -2.16
N LEU A 137 10.91 -0.96 -2.54
CA LEU A 137 11.60 -1.38 -3.77
C LEU A 137 11.97 -2.87 -3.77
N GLY A 138 12.27 -3.44 -2.60
CA GLY A 138 12.46 -4.88 -2.42
C GLY A 138 11.15 -5.65 -2.61
N LEU A 139 10.08 -5.21 -1.94
CA LEU A 139 8.75 -5.82 -2.03
C LEU A 139 8.20 -5.79 -3.46
N ILE A 140 8.31 -4.66 -4.16
CA ILE A 140 7.85 -4.51 -5.55
C ILE A 140 8.50 -5.58 -6.44
N ARG A 141 9.82 -5.77 -6.34
CA ARG A 141 10.53 -6.76 -7.16
C ARG A 141 10.06 -8.18 -6.84
N ALA A 142 9.98 -8.52 -5.56
CA ALA A 142 9.55 -9.85 -5.13
C ALA A 142 8.10 -10.14 -5.54
N LYS A 143 7.17 -9.22 -5.28
CA LYS A 143 5.75 -9.34 -5.63
C LYS A 143 5.56 -9.41 -7.15
N LYS A 144 6.29 -8.62 -7.95
CA LYS A 144 6.22 -8.72 -9.43
C LYS A 144 6.70 -10.06 -9.95
N GLN A 145 7.80 -10.59 -9.39
CA GLN A 145 8.31 -11.91 -9.77
C GLN A 145 7.31 -13.03 -9.43
N VAL A 146 6.76 -13.01 -8.21
CA VAL A 146 5.77 -13.98 -7.75
C VAL A 146 4.47 -13.86 -8.54
N GLY A 147 4.00 -12.63 -8.77
CA GLY A 147 2.79 -12.35 -9.54
C GLY A 147 2.89 -12.85 -10.97
N ALA A 148 4.03 -12.64 -11.64
CA ALA A 148 4.26 -13.17 -12.98
C ALA A 148 4.34 -14.71 -13.00
N ALA A 149 5.00 -15.31 -12.01
CA ALA A 149 5.12 -16.77 -11.93
C ALA A 149 3.78 -17.49 -11.62
N LEU A 150 2.87 -16.80 -10.92
CA LEU A 150 1.53 -17.30 -10.59
C LEU A 150 0.44 -16.86 -11.57
N ASP A 151 0.76 -16.01 -12.55
CA ASP A 151 -0.21 -15.28 -13.39
C ASP A 151 -1.29 -14.55 -12.55
N SER A 152 -0.86 -14.01 -11.40
CA SER A 152 -1.76 -13.38 -10.43
C SER A 152 -1.84 -11.87 -10.66
N LYS A 153 -2.91 -11.44 -11.33
CA LYS A 153 -3.24 -10.01 -11.51
C LYS A 153 -3.33 -9.26 -10.19
N ALA A 154 -3.83 -9.90 -9.12
CA ALA A 154 -3.95 -9.28 -7.81
C ALA A 154 -2.57 -9.00 -7.18
N MET A 155 -1.63 -9.94 -7.29
CA MET A 155 -0.26 -9.76 -6.79
C MET A 155 0.50 -8.67 -7.56
N ILE A 156 0.29 -8.59 -8.88
CA ILE A 156 0.85 -7.50 -9.69
C ILE A 156 0.23 -6.15 -9.32
N ALA A 157 -1.08 -6.12 -9.07
CA ALA A 157 -1.78 -4.92 -8.63
C ALA A 157 -1.28 -4.43 -7.26
N ASP A 158 -1.09 -5.34 -6.31
CA ASP A 158 -0.50 -5.08 -5.00
C ASP A 158 0.93 -4.53 -5.14
N ALA A 159 1.76 -5.14 -6.00
CA ALA A 159 3.09 -4.61 -6.30
C ALA A 159 3.08 -3.19 -6.91
N ASN A 160 2.03 -2.80 -7.62
CA ASN A 160 1.88 -1.44 -8.15
C ASN A 160 1.39 -0.46 -7.08
N CYS A 161 0.61 -0.91 -6.09
CA CYS A 161 0.28 -0.13 -4.89
C CYS A 161 1.56 0.29 -4.16
N ASN A 162 2.47 -0.68 -3.92
CA ASN A 162 3.79 -0.39 -3.34
C ASN A 162 4.62 0.62 -4.16
N VAL A 163 4.45 0.72 -5.49
CA VAL A 163 5.13 1.75 -6.30
C VAL A 163 4.62 3.14 -5.93
N VAL A 164 3.32 3.27 -5.66
CA VAL A 164 2.76 4.54 -5.20
C VAL A 164 3.22 4.88 -3.79
N CYS A 165 3.35 3.91 -2.88
CA CYS A 165 3.98 4.13 -1.57
C CYS A 165 5.44 4.62 -1.72
N VAL A 166 6.20 4.15 -2.73
CA VAL A 166 7.53 4.72 -3.03
C VAL A 166 7.43 6.18 -3.44
N TYR A 167 6.47 6.58 -4.27
CA TYR A 167 6.28 7.98 -4.63
C TYR A 167 5.84 8.85 -3.45
N MET A 168 4.97 8.33 -2.57
CA MET A 168 4.60 9.02 -1.33
C MET A 168 5.81 9.14 -0.38
N SER A 169 6.62 8.08 -0.26
CA SER A 169 7.86 8.11 0.53
C SER A 169 8.86 9.11 -0.04
N LEU A 170 9.00 9.20 -1.36
CA LEU A 170 9.84 10.21 -2.01
C LEU A 170 9.31 11.62 -1.79
N THR A 171 7.98 11.78 -1.76
CA THR A 171 7.33 13.07 -1.45
C THR A 171 7.64 13.48 -0.02
N LEU A 172 7.48 12.56 0.95
CA LEU A 172 7.85 12.75 2.35
C LEU A 172 9.34 13.06 2.49
N LEU A 173 10.22 12.30 1.84
CA LEU A 173 11.66 12.52 1.89
C LEU A 173 12.01 13.91 1.36
N ALA A 174 11.45 14.31 0.22
CA ALA A 174 11.70 15.61 -0.37
C ALA A 174 11.19 16.74 0.54
N SER A 175 9.97 16.63 1.08
CA SER A 175 9.42 17.68 1.96
C SER A 175 10.20 17.78 3.26
N SER A 176 10.52 16.64 3.91
CA SER A 176 11.30 16.62 5.14
C SER A 176 12.72 17.13 4.92
N PHE A 177 13.39 16.68 3.86
CA PHE A 177 14.76 17.13 3.56
C PHE A 177 14.83 18.63 3.24
N LEU A 178 13.88 19.15 2.45
CA LEU A 178 13.82 20.57 2.13
C LEU A 178 13.51 21.42 3.36
N TYR A 179 12.64 20.96 4.25
CA TYR A 179 12.36 21.66 5.51
C TYR A 179 13.61 21.68 6.41
N GLU A 180 14.28 20.54 6.56
CA GLU A 180 15.49 20.41 7.40
C GLU A 180 16.64 21.31 6.90
N MET A 181 16.82 21.44 5.58
CA MET A 181 17.92 22.24 5.01
C MET A 181 17.63 23.74 4.95
N PHE A 182 16.39 24.13 4.67
CA PHE A 182 16.05 25.51 4.30
C PHE A 182 15.04 26.18 5.25
N ALA A 183 14.45 25.43 6.19
CA ALA A 183 13.41 25.89 7.12
C ALA A 183 12.28 26.67 6.41
N LEU A 184 11.95 26.24 5.19
CA LEU A 184 10.96 26.93 4.36
C LEU A 184 9.56 26.67 4.93
N PRO A 185 8.76 27.72 5.16
CA PRO A 185 7.40 27.55 5.63
C PRO A 185 6.58 26.80 4.58
N TYR A 186 5.58 26.04 5.03
CA TYR A 186 4.61 25.32 4.18
C TYR A 186 5.14 24.13 3.36
N VAL A 187 6.43 23.79 3.42
CA VAL A 187 6.97 22.62 2.70
C VAL A 187 6.27 21.33 3.13
N ASP A 188 6.00 21.17 4.43
CA ASP A 188 5.25 20.03 4.95
C ASP A 188 3.78 20.03 4.47
N ALA A 189 3.12 21.18 4.41
CA ALA A 189 1.78 21.26 3.81
C ALA A 189 1.79 20.89 2.32
N GLY A 190 2.86 21.22 1.59
CA GLY A 190 3.09 20.79 0.22
C GLY A 190 3.28 19.29 0.08
N GLY A 191 4.05 18.67 1.01
CA GLY A 191 4.19 17.22 1.10
C GLY A 191 2.86 16.52 1.33
N ALA A 192 2.07 17.00 2.32
CA ALA A 192 0.73 16.51 2.58
C ALA A 192 -0.20 16.63 1.37
N ALA A 193 -0.14 17.73 0.60
CA ALA A 193 -0.89 17.88 -0.65
C ALA A 193 -0.47 16.83 -1.72
N GLY A 194 0.82 16.48 -1.78
CA GLY A 194 1.31 15.38 -2.62
C GLY A 194 0.71 14.03 -2.21
N LEU A 195 0.68 13.73 -0.90
CA LEU A 195 0.04 12.51 -0.37
C LEU A 195 -1.46 12.47 -0.69
N VAL A 196 -2.17 13.60 -0.57
CA VAL A 196 -3.59 13.71 -0.98
C VAL A 196 -3.76 13.36 -2.45
N TYR A 197 -2.92 13.89 -3.34
CA TYR A 197 -2.99 13.60 -4.78
C TYR A 197 -2.86 12.09 -5.07
N PHE A 198 -1.86 11.43 -4.46
CA PHE A 198 -1.65 9.99 -4.65
C PHE A 198 -2.77 9.17 -4.02
N SER A 199 -3.23 9.53 -2.81
CA SER A 199 -4.30 8.83 -2.09
C SER A 199 -5.63 8.86 -2.86
N VAL A 200 -6.00 10.00 -3.43
CA VAL A 200 -7.22 10.09 -4.26
C VAL A 200 -7.13 9.18 -5.49
N ARG A 201 -5.94 9.06 -6.09
CA ARG A 201 -5.71 8.18 -7.24
C ARG A 201 -5.82 6.70 -6.85
N GLU A 202 -5.21 6.29 -5.74
CA GLU A 202 -5.31 4.92 -5.21
C GLU A 202 -6.75 4.55 -4.82
N GLY A 203 -7.47 5.48 -4.19
CA GLY A 203 -8.88 5.28 -3.87
C GLY A 203 -9.72 4.96 -5.11
N LYS A 204 -9.53 5.72 -6.21
CA LYS A 204 -10.20 5.47 -7.49
C LYS A 204 -9.82 4.12 -8.08
N GLU A 205 -8.54 3.75 -8.03
CA GLU A 205 -8.04 2.48 -8.55
C GLU A 205 -8.64 1.28 -7.78
N CYS A 206 -8.74 1.38 -6.45
CA CYS A 206 -9.38 0.38 -5.60
C CYS A 206 -10.85 0.14 -5.98
N PHE A 207 -11.64 1.20 -6.18
CA PHE A 207 -13.03 1.08 -6.61
C PHE A 207 -13.17 0.54 -8.04
N SER A 208 -12.27 0.92 -8.95
CA SER A 208 -12.26 0.37 -10.31
C SER A 208 -11.99 -1.14 -10.29
N LYS A 209 -11.03 -1.59 -9.49
CA LYS A 209 -10.72 -3.02 -9.31
C LYS A 209 -11.89 -3.76 -8.68
N ALA A 210 -12.47 -3.22 -7.61
CA ALA A 210 -13.63 -3.81 -6.93
C ALA A 210 -14.81 -4.01 -7.91
N ARG A 211 -15.08 -3.02 -8.77
CA ARG A 211 -16.14 -3.13 -9.80
C ARG A 211 -15.85 -4.22 -10.82
N SER A 212 -14.63 -4.26 -11.37
CA SER A 212 -14.24 -5.30 -12.32
C SER A 212 -14.35 -6.72 -11.74
N MET A 213 -14.05 -6.88 -10.45
CA MET A 213 -14.18 -8.16 -9.76
C MET A 213 -15.65 -8.56 -9.52
N SER A 214 -16.52 -7.60 -9.24
CA SER A 214 -17.96 -7.84 -9.12
C SER A 214 -18.59 -8.21 -10.45
N ASP A 215 -18.19 -7.55 -11.55
CA ASP A 215 -18.70 -7.83 -12.90
C ASP A 215 -18.30 -9.25 -13.36
N ASP A 216 -17.05 -9.67 -13.10
CA ASP A 216 -16.59 -11.05 -13.34
C ASP A 216 -17.42 -12.10 -12.57
N CYS A 217 -17.86 -11.78 -11.34
CA CYS A 217 -18.70 -12.66 -10.55
C CYS A 217 -20.15 -12.72 -11.07
N ALA A 218 -20.66 -11.63 -11.65
CA ALA A 218 -22.00 -11.59 -12.24
C ALA A 218 -22.09 -12.39 -13.54
N CYS A 219 -21.03 -12.42 -14.35
CA CYS A 219 -20.98 -13.18 -15.61
C CYS A 219 -20.65 -14.67 -15.44
N GLY A 220 -20.28 -15.13 -14.24
CA GLY A 220 -19.95 -16.53 -13.96
C GLY A 220 -21.13 -17.41 -13.54
N HIS A 221 -22.36 -16.88 -13.64
CA HIS A 221 -23.59 -17.55 -13.17
C HIS A 221 -24.54 -18.02 -14.28
N ASP A 222 -24.15 -17.90 -15.55
CA ASP A 222 -24.92 -18.37 -16.72
C ASP A 222 -24.34 -19.66 -17.33
#